data_AF-A0A3S1MKD1-F1
#
_entry.id   AF-A0A3S1MKD1-F1
#
_cell.length_a   1.000
_cell.length_b   1.000
_cell.length_c   1.000
_cell.angle_alpha   90.00
_cell.angle_beta   90.00
_cell.angle_gamma   90.00
#
_symmetry.space_group_name_H-M   'P 1'
#
loop_
_entity.id
_entity.type
_entity.pdbx_description
1 polymer ?
#
loop_
_entity_poly.entity_id
_entity_poly.type
_entity_poly.pdbx_seq_one_letter_code
_entity_poly.pdbx_strand_id
1 'polypeptide(L)'
;ADLQAAPGILNGLLGVSLVRRTVQDFGARQEIMLGYSDSNKDGGFLASNWELAKAQKRLAAIGRKHKVRISFFHGRGGSVSRGGAPTGRAIAAQPAGTVAGTMRVTEQGEVVSSKFANRGTGLNQLEILAAGVLAHSVGSPGDVELKEAPEFD
;
A
#
# COMPACT_ATOMS: atom_id res chain seq x y z
N ALA A 1 -2.50 7.01 -15.73
CA ALA A 1 -1.48 8.08 -15.88
C ALA A 1 -0.82 8.39 -14.53
N ASP A 2 -1.57 8.77 -13.51
CA ASP A 2 -0.99 9.24 -12.23
C ASP A 2 -0.14 8.19 -11.51
N LEU A 3 -0.59 6.93 -11.44
CA LEU A 3 0.19 5.83 -10.85
C LEU A 3 1.54 5.61 -11.54
N GLN A 4 1.58 5.80 -12.86
CA GLN A 4 2.81 5.67 -13.66
C GLN A 4 3.74 6.87 -13.47
N ALA A 5 3.18 8.07 -13.26
CA ALA A 5 3.94 9.29 -12.99
C ALA A 5 4.43 9.41 -11.54
N ALA A 6 3.75 8.77 -10.59
CA ALA A 6 4.03 8.88 -9.15
C ALA A 6 5.50 8.64 -8.76
N PRO A 7 6.21 7.63 -9.30
CA PRO A 7 7.64 7.45 -9.04
C PRO A 7 8.48 8.68 -9.44
N GLY A 8 8.24 9.25 -10.62
CA GLY A 8 8.95 10.45 -11.07
C GLY A 8 8.70 11.65 -10.15
N ILE A 9 7.44 11.84 -9.75
CA ILE A 9 7.02 12.91 -8.84
C ILE A 9 7.70 12.75 -7.48
N LEU A 10 7.67 11.56 -6.86
CA LEU A 10 8.31 11.32 -5.56
C LEU A 10 9.82 11.54 -5.63
N ASN A 11 10.48 11.05 -6.67
CA ASN A 11 11.92 11.22 -6.83
C ASN A 11 12.30 12.70 -7.01
N GLY A 12 11.50 13.48 -7.74
CA GLY A 12 11.67 14.93 -7.85
C GLY A 12 11.47 15.64 -6.51
N LEU A 13 10.40 15.30 -5.80
CA LEU A 13 10.06 15.85 -4.50
C LEU A 13 11.18 15.61 -3.45
N LEU A 14 11.65 14.37 -3.32
CA LEU A 14 12.74 14.02 -2.40
C LEU A 14 14.12 14.53 -2.86
N GLY A 15 14.24 14.93 -4.13
CA GLY A 15 15.42 15.62 -4.66
C GLY A 15 15.57 17.05 -4.12
N VAL A 16 14.48 17.70 -3.72
CA VAL A 16 14.51 19.06 -3.17
C VAL A 16 15.14 19.04 -1.78
N SER A 17 16.27 19.74 -1.61
CA SER A 17 17.05 19.75 -0.37
C SER A 17 16.24 20.17 0.87
N LEU A 18 15.31 21.12 0.72
CA LEU A 18 14.41 21.52 1.80
C LEU A 18 13.51 20.37 2.23
N VAL A 19 12.80 19.76 1.27
CA VAL A 19 11.88 18.65 1.53
C VAL A 19 12.62 17.46 2.14
N ARG A 20 13.79 17.10 1.59
CA ARG A 20 14.60 16.00 2.11
C ARG A 20 14.97 16.24 3.58
N ARG A 21 15.41 17.46 3.94
CA ARG A 21 15.72 17.79 5.34
C ARG A 21 14.49 17.66 6.22
N THR A 22 13.37 18.27 5.82
CA THR A 22 12.11 18.18 6.57
C THR A 22 11.70 16.73 6.79
N VAL A 23 11.66 15.89 5.76
CA VAL A 23 11.29 14.47 5.90
C VAL A 23 12.24 13.73 6.86
N GLN A 24 13.54 14.03 6.85
CA GLN A 24 14.50 13.44 7.78
C GLN A 24 14.24 13.89 9.23
N ASP A 25 13.98 15.18 9.45
CA ASP A 25 13.65 15.73 10.77
C ASP A 25 12.37 15.11 11.35
N PHE A 26 11.42 14.72 10.48
CA PHE A 26 10.18 14.02 10.83
C PHE A 26 10.30 12.49 10.74
N GLY A 27 11.45 11.93 11.09
CA GLY A 27 11.64 10.48 11.27
C GLY A 27 11.88 9.70 9.98
N ALA A 28 12.33 10.39 8.92
CA ALA A 28 12.70 9.81 7.63
C ALA A 28 11.61 8.93 7.01
N ARG A 29 10.35 9.36 7.13
CA ARG A 29 9.18 8.62 6.64
C ARG A 29 8.31 9.47 5.74
N GLN A 30 7.91 8.92 4.60
CA GLN A 30 6.95 9.53 3.69
C GLN A 30 5.76 8.59 3.53
N GLU A 31 4.57 9.11 3.81
CA GLU A 31 3.34 8.38 3.54
C GLU A 31 2.77 8.76 2.17
N ILE A 32 2.25 7.77 1.45
CA ILE A 32 1.65 7.94 0.11
C ILE A 32 0.29 7.26 0.11
N MET A 33 -0.76 8.00 -0.25
CA MET A 33 -2.12 7.46 -0.37
C MET A 33 -2.32 6.76 -1.72
N LEU A 34 -2.93 5.58 -1.70
CA LEU A 34 -3.30 4.79 -2.87
C LEU A 34 -4.81 4.87 -3.09
N GLY A 35 -5.22 5.41 -4.24
CA GLY A 35 -6.62 5.60 -4.61
C GLY A 35 -7.19 4.50 -5.49
N TYR A 36 -7.46 3.31 -4.93
CA TYR A 36 -7.95 2.16 -5.71
C TYR A 36 -9.28 2.42 -6.44
N SER A 37 -10.29 3.00 -5.78
CA SER A 37 -11.60 3.21 -6.40
C SER A 37 -11.56 4.18 -7.58
N ASP A 38 -10.71 5.19 -7.52
CA ASP A 38 -10.59 6.16 -8.61
C ASP A 38 -9.80 5.55 -9.75
N SER A 39 -8.71 4.83 -9.46
CA SER A 39 -8.01 4.04 -10.49
C SER A 39 -8.95 3.05 -11.19
N ASN A 40 -9.79 2.33 -10.41
CA ASN A 40 -10.75 1.37 -10.97
C ASN A 40 -11.80 2.00 -11.89
N LYS A 41 -12.18 3.27 -11.67
CA LYS A 41 -13.11 3.99 -12.57
C LYS A 41 -12.44 4.28 -13.92
N ASP A 42 -11.13 4.50 -13.93
CA ASP A 42 -10.39 4.92 -15.12
C ASP A 42 -9.88 3.73 -15.94
N GLY A 43 -9.28 2.73 -15.29
CA GLY A 43 -8.58 1.61 -15.95
C GLY A 43 -9.25 0.25 -15.83
N GLY A 44 -10.37 0.16 -15.11
CA GLY A 44 -10.98 -1.12 -14.75
C GLY A 44 -10.18 -1.88 -13.68
N PHE A 45 -10.77 -2.92 -13.09
CA PHE A 45 -10.26 -3.56 -11.88
C PHE A 45 -8.87 -4.21 -12.03
N LEU A 46 -8.65 -4.98 -13.10
CA LEU A 46 -7.40 -5.73 -13.27
C LEU A 46 -6.21 -4.80 -13.53
N ALA A 47 -6.32 -3.93 -14.53
CA ALA A 47 -5.25 -3.02 -14.89
C ALA A 47 -4.90 -2.06 -13.75
N SER A 48 -5.90 -1.58 -13.01
CA SER A 48 -5.68 -0.70 -11.86
C SER A 48 -4.91 -1.39 -10.73
N ASN A 49 -5.28 -2.62 -10.38
CA ASN A 49 -4.54 -3.37 -9.35
C ASN A 49 -3.12 -3.71 -9.79
N TRP A 50 -2.91 -4.02 -11.08
CA TRP A 50 -1.59 -4.24 -11.64
C TRP A 50 -0.72 -2.98 -11.55
N GLU A 51 -1.23 -1.84 -12.01
CA GLU A 51 -0.52 -0.56 -11.95
C GLU A 51 -0.26 -0.11 -10.51
N LEU A 52 -1.18 -0.37 -9.57
CA LEU A 52 -0.98 -0.11 -8.14
C LEU A 52 0.15 -0.98 -7.57
N ALA A 53 0.24 -2.25 -7.96
CA ALA A 53 1.33 -3.12 -7.54
C ALA A 53 2.68 -2.61 -8.06
N LYS A 54 2.77 -2.26 -9.36
CA LYS A 54 3.97 -1.67 -9.98
C LYS A 54 4.37 -0.36 -9.31
N ALA A 55 3.42 0.56 -9.11
CA ALA A 55 3.66 1.86 -8.49
C ALA A 55 4.22 1.70 -7.07
N GLN A 56 3.64 0.82 -6.24
CA GLN A 56 4.12 0.59 -4.88
C GLN A 56 5.58 0.11 -4.85
N LYS A 57 5.95 -0.85 -5.72
CA LYS A 57 7.34 -1.35 -5.82
C LYS A 57 8.31 -0.24 -6.21
N ARG A 58 7.97 0.53 -7.26
CA ARG A 58 8.80 1.63 -7.77
C ARG A 58 8.95 2.75 -6.73
N LEU A 59 7.88 3.10 -6.03
CA LEU A 59 7.90 4.10 -4.94
C LEU A 59 8.76 3.64 -3.76
N ALA A 60 8.63 2.38 -3.34
CA ALA A 60 9.45 1.80 -2.28
C ALA A 60 10.94 1.82 -2.65
N ALA A 61 11.29 1.51 -3.91
CA ALA A 61 12.67 1.61 -4.41
C ALA A 61 13.22 3.04 -4.36
N ILE A 62 12.41 4.04 -4.73
CA ILE A 62 12.80 5.46 -4.63
C ILE A 62 13.02 5.88 -3.18
N GLY A 63 12.16 5.46 -2.25
CA GLY A 63 12.37 5.72 -0.83
C GLY A 63 13.72 5.17 -0.35
N ARG A 64 14.05 3.92 -0.70
CA ARG A 64 15.36 3.32 -0.39
C ARG A 64 16.52 4.17 -0.94
N LYS A 65 16.42 4.60 -2.20
CA LYS A 65 17.42 5.49 -2.84
C LYS A 65 17.64 6.78 -2.05
N HIS A 66 16.57 7.38 -1.51
CA HIS A 66 16.63 8.64 -0.76
C HIS A 66 16.79 8.45 0.76
N LYS A 67 16.96 7.21 1.25
CA LYS A 67 16.99 6.87 2.69
C LYS A 67 15.74 7.36 3.43
N VAL A 68 14.57 7.21 2.80
CA VAL A 68 13.25 7.52 3.36
C VAL A 68 12.40 6.27 3.34
N ARG A 69 11.81 5.91 4.47
CA ARG A 69 10.86 4.80 4.58
C ARG A 69 9.54 5.23 3.94
N ILE A 70 9.12 4.51 2.90
CA ILE A 70 7.79 4.69 2.32
C ILE A 70 6.79 3.84 3.08
N SER A 71 5.66 4.44 3.42
CA SER A 71 4.49 3.70 3.91
C SER A 71 3.28 4.06 3.09
N PHE A 72 2.41 3.08 2.86
CA PHE A 72 1.21 3.29 2.06
C PHE A 72 -0.02 3.48 2.93
N PHE A 73 -0.83 4.47 2.54
CA PHE A 73 -2.18 4.64 3.04
C PHE A 73 -3.16 4.11 1.99
N HIS A 74 -3.76 2.97 2.29
CA HIS A 74 -4.66 2.29 1.38
C HIS A 74 -6.06 2.90 1.46
N GLY A 75 -6.42 3.66 0.44
CA GLY A 75 -7.79 4.14 0.23
C GLY A 75 -8.73 3.00 -0.15
N ARG A 76 -10.02 3.32 -0.36
CA ARG A 76 -11.05 2.32 -0.71
C ARG A 76 -10.68 1.56 -1.99
N GLY A 77 -10.39 0.27 -1.89
CA GLY A 77 -10.23 -0.67 -3.00
C GLY A 77 -10.98 -1.97 -2.76
N GLY A 78 -12.18 -2.07 -3.34
CA GLY A 78 -13.00 -3.28 -3.27
C GLY A 78 -13.88 -3.36 -2.02
N SER A 79 -15.15 -2.98 -2.16
CA SER A 79 -16.18 -3.53 -1.27
C SER A 79 -16.28 -5.04 -1.48
N VAL A 80 -16.90 -5.77 -0.55
CA VAL A 80 -17.26 -7.19 -0.74
C VAL A 80 -18.01 -7.38 -2.08
N SER A 81 -18.78 -6.38 -2.51
CA SER A 81 -19.51 -6.35 -3.79
C SER A 81 -18.68 -5.98 -5.04
N ARG A 82 -17.41 -5.56 -4.90
CA ARG A 82 -16.54 -5.11 -6.01
C ARG A 82 -15.19 -5.83 -6.03
N GLY A 83 -15.14 -7.07 -5.54
CA GLY A 83 -13.93 -7.89 -5.58
C GLY A 83 -12.91 -7.60 -4.48
N GLY A 84 -13.31 -7.01 -3.34
CA GLY A 84 -12.43 -6.87 -2.18
C GLY A 84 -12.10 -8.24 -1.56
N ALA A 85 -10.82 -8.58 -1.48
CA ALA A 85 -10.37 -9.78 -0.76
C ALA A 85 -10.52 -9.57 0.76
N PRO A 86 -10.76 -10.64 1.55
CA PRO A 86 -10.70 -10.57 3.01
C PRO A 86 -9.39 -9.93 3.48
N THR A 87 -9.43 -9.10 4.53
CA THR A 87 -8.32 -8.26 4.99
C THR A 87 -6.97 -9.00 5.05
N GLY A 88 -6.92 -10.20 5.65
CA GLY A 88 -5.68 -10.98 5.73
C GLY A 88 -5.10 -11.35 4.36
N ARG A 89 -5.94 -11.76 3.39
CA ARG A 89 -5.49 -12.08 2.02
C ARG A 89 -5.10 -10.82 1.26
N ALA A 90 -5.82 -9.72 1.46
CA ALA A 90 -5.49 -8.44 0.82
C ALA A 90 -4.11 -7.92 1.28
N ILE A 91 -3.77 -8.09 2.56
CA ILE A 91 -2.44 -7.76 3.09
C ILE A 91 -1.37 -8.72 2.54
N ALA A 92 -1.64 -10.03 2.56
CA ALA A 92 -0.71 -11.03 2.04
C ALA A 92 -0.38 -10.82 0.54
N ALA A 93 -1.33 -10.30 -0.24
CA ALA A 93 -1.16 -9.99 -1.66
C ALA A 93 -0.42 -8.67 -1.94
N GLN A 94 -0.04 -7.89 -0.92
CA GLN A 94 0.72 -6.67 -1.16
C GLN A 94 2.13 -6.99 -1.69
N PRO A 95 2.71 -6.14 -2.55
CA PRO A 95 4.03 -6.38 -3.08
C PRO A 95 5.09 -6.49 -1.98
N ALA A 96 6.18 -7.19 -2.27
CA ALA A 96 7.19 -7.46 -1.26
C ALA A 96 7.82 -6.16 -0.73
N GLY A 97 8.00 -6.10 0.60
CA GLY A 97 8.62 -4.96 1.27
C GLY A 97 7.82 -3.64 1.28
N THR A 98 6.55 -3.63 0.86
CA THR A 98 5.72 -2.40 0.86
C THR A 98 4.99 -2.15 2.19
N VAL A 99 4.74 -3.21 2.97
CA VAL A 99 4.10 -3.11 4.30
C VAL A 99 5.14 -2.73 5.36
N ALA A 100 6.27 -3.45 5.44
CA ALA A 100 7.44 -3.13 6.26
C ALA A 100 7.10 -2.68 7.71
N GLY A 101 6.17 -3.38 8.35
CA GLY A 101 5.73 -3.14 9.73
C GLY A 101 4.75 -1.99 9.90
N THR A 102 4.22 -1.38 8.83
CA THR A 102 3.14 -0.39 8.97
C THR A 102 2.09 -0.50 7.87
N MET A 103 0.82 -0.47 8.28
CA MET A 103 -0.32 -0.44 7.40
C MET A 103 -1.28 0.66 7.85
N ARG A 104 -1.70 1.52 6.93
CA ARG A 104 -2.82 2.46 7.16
C ARG A 104 -3.90 2.17 6.13
N VAL A 105 -5.14 1.96 6.56
CA VAL A 105 -6.25 1.58 5.69
C VAL A 105 -7.47 2.43 6.00
N THR A 106 -8.21 2.83 4.97
CA THR A 106 -9.54 3.43 5.13
C THR A 106 -10.57 2.36 5.45
N GLU A 107 -11.18 2.42 6.62
CA GLU A 107 -12.41 1.67 6.91
C GLU A 107 -13.62 2.47 6.48
N GLN A 108 -14.52 1.85 5.73
CA GLN A 108 -15.68 2.56 5.18
C GLN A 108 -16.83 2.60 6.19
N GLY A 109 -17.56 3.72 6.25
CA GLY A 109 -18.69 3.88 7.16
C GLY A 109 -19.73 2.76 7.05
N GLU A 110 -19.99 2.26 5.83
CA GLU A 110 -20.92 1.16 5.59
C GLU A 110 -20.47 -0.19 6.18
N VAL A 111 -19.17 -0.39 6.45
CA VAL A 111 -18.61 -1.63 7.04
C VAL A 111 -18.15 -1.47 8.49
N VAL A 112 -18.14 -0.25 9.04
CA VAL A 112 -17.68 -0.03 10.42
C VAL A 112 -18.50 -0.85 11.41
N SER A 113 -19.82 -0.87 11.26
CA SER A 113 -20.69 -1.62 12.17
C SER A 113 -20.42 -3.13 12.11
N SER A 114 -20.31 -3.71 10.90
CA SER A 114 -20.05 -5.15 10.78
C SER A 114 -18.68 -5.56 11.34
N LYS A 115 -17.67 -4.70 11.25
CA LYS A 115 -16.32 -4.98 11.73
C LYS A 115 -16.07 -4.63 13.20
N PHE A 116 -16.74 -3.60 13.72
CA PHE A 116 -16.37 -2.99 15.01
C PHE A 116 -17.54 -2.72 15.97
N ALA A 117 -18.79 -3.07 15.62
CA ALA A 117 -19.95 -2.77 16.49
C ALA A 117 -19.93 -3.49 17.85
N ASN A 118 -19.21 -4.61 17.97
CA ASN A 118 -19.08 -5.32 19.23
C ASN A 118 -17.62 -5.68 19.50
N ARG A 119 -17.31 -5.92 20.78
CA ARG A 119 -15.94 -6.19 21.25
C ARG A 119 -15.31 -7.40 20.55
N GLY A 120 -16.09 -8.45 20.29
CA GLY A 120 -15.61 -9.67 19.66
C GLY A 120 -15.20 -9.46 18.20
N THR A 121 -16.06 -8.84 17.40
CA THR A 121 -15.74 -8.54 15.99
C THR A 121 -14.61 -7.52 15.88
N GLY A 122 -14.62 -6.50 16.74
CA GLY A 122 -13.56 -5.48 16.77
C GLY A 122 -12.19 -6.08 17.12
N LEU A 123 -12.12 -6.95 18.14
CA LEU A 123 -10.89 -7.66 18.50
C LEU A 123 -10.39 -8.53 17.34
N ASN A 124 -11.26 -9.36 16.77
CA ASN A 124 -10.91 -10.22 15.63
C ASN A 124 -10.39 -9.40 14.43
N GLN A 125 -11.00 -8.25 14.13
CA GLN A 125 -10.55 -7.39 13.04
C GLN A 125 -9.16 -6.80 13.30
N LEU A 126 -8.87 -6.37 14.54
CA LEU A 126 -7.55 -5.90 14.94
C LEU A 126 -6.50 -7.02 14.90
N GLU A 127 -6.87 -8.23 15.34
CA GLU A 127 -6.01 -9.42 15.27
C GLU A 127 -5.65 -9.77 13.83
N ILE A 128 -6.63 -9.80 12.92
CA ILE A 128 -6.39 -10.08 11.50
C ILE A 128 -5.48 -9.02 10.87
N LEU A 129 -5.70 -7.74 11.19
CA LEU A 129 -4.85 -6.64 10.72
C LEU A 129 -3.42 -6.79 11.23
N ALA A 130 -3.24 -6.96 12.54
CA ALA A 130 -1.92 -7.08 13.17
C ALA A 130 -1.18 -8.34 12.68
N ALA A 131 -1.85 -9.50 12.68
CA ALA A 131 -1.28 -10.75 12.21
C ALA A 131 -0.91 -10.69 10.72
N GLY A 132 -1.76 -10.12 9.87
CA GLY A 132 -1.47 -9.95 8.45
C GLY A 132 -0.25 -9.06 8.20
N VAL A 133 -0.16 -7.93 8.91
CA VAL A 133 0.97 -7.00 8.80
C VAL A 133 2.27 -7.65 9.28
N LEU A 134 2.24 -8.35 10.41
CA LEU A 134 3.39 -9.05 10.97
C LEU A 134 3.85 -10.19 10.03
N ALA A 135 2.92 -11.04 9.62
CA ALA A 135 3.21 -12.17 8.72
C ALA A 135 3.81 -11.70 7.39
N HIS A 136 3.23 -10.67 6.77
CA HIS A 136 3.78 -10.10 5.54
C HIS A 136 5.16 -9.48 5.79
N SER A 137 5.33 -8.69 6.84
CA SER A 137 6.61 -8.01 7.11
C SER A 137 7.76 -8.97 7.41
N VAL A 138 7.47 -10.14 8.01
CA VAL A 138 8.48 -11.16 8.34
C VAL A 138 8.72 -12.13 7.18
N GLY A 139 7.67 -12.54 6.46
CA GLY A 139 7.76 -13.53 5.37
C GLY A 139 8.19 -12.94 4.02
N SER A 140 7.77 -11.71 3.74
CA SER A 140 7.98 -11.05 2.45
C SER A 140 9.45 -10.85 2.02
N PRO A 141 10.44 -10.63 2.91
CA PRO A 141 11.84 -10.49 2.50
C PRO A 141 12.42 -11.73 1.81
N GLY A 142 11.78 -12.90 1.95
CA GLY A 142 12.19 -14.18 1.34
C GLY A 142 11.30 -14.67 0.19
N ASP A 143 10.21 -13.98 -0.12
CA ASP A 143 9.35 -14.36 -1.24
C ASP A 143 10.08 -14.11 -2.56
N VAL A 144 10.12 -15.13 -3.41
CA VAL A 144 10.63 -15.01 -4.78
C VAL A 144 9.73 -14.01 -5.49
N GLU A 145 10.21 -12.77 -5.60
CA GLU A 145 9.57 -11.76 -6.41
C GLU A 145 9.42 -12.37 -7.80
N LEU A 146 8.17 -12.57 -8.26
CA LEU A 146 7.90 -13.03 -9.62
C LEU A 146 8.75 -12.15 -10.54
N LYS A 147 9.73 -12.77 -11.21
CA LYS A 147 10.70 -12.06 -12.06
C LYS A 147 9.92 -11.11 -12.95
N GLU A 148 10.29 -9.83 -12.92
CA GLU A 148 9.71 -8.83 -13.82
C GLU A 148 9.78 -9.37 -15.24
N ALA A 149 8.63 -9.43 -15.90
CA ALA A 149 8.51 -9.78 -17.30
C ALA A 149 8.55 -8.44 -18.05
N PRO A 150 9.70 -8.02 -18.61
CA PRO A 150 9.90 -6.67 -19.14
C PRO A 150 8.98 -6.34 -20.32
N GLU A 151 8.33 -7.35 -20.91
CA GLU A 151 7.29 -7.20 -21.92
C GLU A 151 5.98 -6.58 -21.40
N PHE A 152 5.78 -6.53 -20.07
CA PHE A 152 4.55 -6.05 -19.42
C PHE A 152 4.74 -4.88 -18.43
N ASP A 153 5.95 -4.30 -18.38
CA ASP A 153 6.35 -3.27 -17.40
C ASP A 153 6.28 -1.82 -17.89
#